data_AF-W7IHK8-F1
#
_entry.id   AF-W7IHK8-F1
#
_cell.length_a   1.000
_cell.length_b   1.000
_cell.length_c   1.000
_cell.angle_alpha   90.00
_cell.angle_beta   90.00
_cell.angle_gamma   90.00
#
_symmetry.space_group_name_H-M   'P 1'
#
loop_
_entity.id
_entity.type
_entity.pdbx_description
1 polymer ?
#
loop_
_entity_poly.entity_id
_entity_poly.type
_entity_poly.pdbx_seq_one_letter_code
_entity_poly.pdbx_strand_id
1 'polypeptide(L)'
;MTAKNPNASYMPGGHISNGSKPGFKSQYISTTNDMGVLKKWNQGRAVEIDLDKFGGWVVDASTQAARDRAGIRGATANRLAENSKEVLLEGFIPPGAIRWLGKV
;
A
#
# COMPACT_ATOMS: atom_id res chain seq x y z
N MET A 1 -9.72 2.56 -8.81
CA MET A 1 -9.51 1.35 -7.98
C MET A 1 -9.93 1.68 -6.56
N THR A 2 -10.61 0.78 -5.84
CA THR A 2 -11.19 1.08 -4.52
C THR A 2 -10.65 0.10 -3.46
N ALA A 3 -10.38 0.57 -2.25
CA ALA A 3 -10.03 -0.26 -1.10
C ALA A 3 -11.12 -1.30 -0.80
N LYS A 4 -10.76 -2.41 -0.13
CA LYS A 4 -11.70 -3.51 0.16
C LYS A 4 -12.86 -3.07 1.07
N ASN A 5 -12.60 -2.13 1.99
CA ASN A 5 -13.62 -1.46 2.80
C ASN A 5 -13.19 -0.01 3.07
N PRO A 6 -13.55 0.96 2.20
CA PRO A 6 -13.13 2.36 2.34
C PRO A 6 -13.59 3.04 3.63
N ASN A 7 -14.62 2.51 4.29
CA ASN A 7 -15.17 3.07 5.54
C ASN A 7 -14.57 2.41 6.80
N ALA A 8 -13.56 1.55 6.65
CA ALA A 8 -12.88 0.97 7.80
C ALA A 8 -11.97 1.99 8.49
N SER A 9 -11.65 1.74 9.75
CA SER A 9 -10.83 2.63 10.59
C SER A 9 -9.60 1.92 11.15
N TYR A 10 -8.99 1.02 10.38
CA TYR A 10 -7.81 0.29 10.84
C TYR A 10 -6.58 1.20 10.91
N MET A 11 -5.70 0.96 11.89
CA MET A 11 -4.38 1.58 11.89
C MET A 11 -3.51 1.01 10.76
N PRO A 12 -2.59 1.78 10.16
CA PRO A 12 -1.69 1.32 9.10
C PRO A 12 -0.96 0.01 9.45
N GLY A 13 -0.40 -0.08 10.66
CA GLY A 13 0.28 -1.30 11.12
C GLY A 13 -0.65 -2.52 11.26
N GLY A 14 -1.91 -2.29 11.59
CA GLY A 14 -2.95 -3.32 11.64
C GLY A 14 -3.29 -3.86 10.25
N HIS A 15 -3.35 -2.97 9.25
CA HIS A 15 -3.49 -3.36 7.85
C HIS A 15 -2.28 -4.16 7.37
N ILE A 16 -1.06 -3.63 7.55
CA ILE A 16 0.18 -4.29 7.09
C ILE A 16 0.29 -5.71 7.66
N SER A 17 -0.09 -5.91 8.92
CA SER A 17 0.01 -7.22 9.59
C SER A 17 -1.06 -8.23 9.15
N ASN A 18 -2.16 -7.78 8.55
CA ASN A 18 -3.34 -8.63 8.28
C ASN A 18 -3.86 -8.54 6.83
N GLY A 19 -3.32 -7.67 5.99
CA GLY A 19 -3.85 -7.31 4.66
C GLY A 19 -4.00 -8.49 3.70
N SER A 20 -3.15 -9.51 3.86
CA SER A 20 -3.15 -10.76 3.09
C SER A 20 -4.03 -11.85 3.68
N LYS A 21 -4.56 -11.70 4.90
CA LYS A 21 -5.38 -12.73 5.54
C LYS A 21 -6.75 -12.83 4.85
N PRO A 22 -7.29 -14.05 4.66
CA PRO A 22 -8.63 -14.24 4.15
C PRO A 22 -9.66 -13.46 4.98
N GLY A 23 -10.59 -12.78 4.30
CA GLY A 23 -11.66 -12.02 4.96
C GLY A 23 -11.26 -10.65 5.55
N PHE A 24 -9.97 -10.33 5.64
CA PHE A 24 -9.54 -9.01 6.11
C PHE A 24 -9.85 -7.92 5.07
N LYS A 25 -10.51 -6.85 5.51
CA LYS A 25 -10.90 -5.70 4.69
C LYS A 25 -10.62 -4.41 5.44
N SER A 26 -9.82 -3.54 4.86
CA SER A 26 -9.47 -2.23 5.39
C SER A 26 -9.71 -1.14 4.34
N GLN A 27 -9.49 0.09 4.76
CA GLN A 27 -9.54 1.28 3.93
C GLN A 27 -8.27 1.51 3.10
N TYR A 28 -7.25 0.66 3.25
CA TYR A 28 -5.97 0.81 2.54
C TYR A 28 -5.86 -0.08 1.32
N ILE A 29 -5.20 0.46 0.30
CA ILE A 29 -4.67 -0.22 -0.86
C ILE A 29 -3.15 -0.28 -0.69
N SER A 30 -2.60 -1.50 -0.60
CA SER A 30 -1.15 -1.70 -0.54
C SER A 30 -0.51 -1.47 -1.90
N THR A 31 0.51 -0.62 -1.94
CA THR A 31 1.38 -0.39 -3.09
C THR A 31 2.86 -0.45 -2.66
N THR A 32 3.78 -0.36 -3.61
CA THR A 32 5.23 -0.32 -3.35
C THR A 32 5.87 0.80 -4.15
N ASN A 33 6.92 1.41 -3.62
CA ASN A 33 7.77 2.36 -4.34
C ASN A 33 9.02 1.70 -4.94
N ASP A 34 9.14 0.37 -4.86
CA ASP A 34 10.31 -0.38 -5.30
C ASP A 34 9.98 -1.30 -6.49
N MET A 35 10.73 -1.14 -7.58
CA MET A 35 10.54 -1.91 -8.80
C MET A 35 10.92 -3.39 -8.63
N GLY A 36 11.88 -3.71 -7.76
CA GLY A 36 12.27 -5.08 -7.45
C GLY A 36 11.17 -5.82 -6.69
N VAL A 37 10.54 -5.17 -5.72
CA VAL A 37 9.36 -5.69 -5.03
C VAL A 37 8.22 -5.88 -6.03
N LEU A 38 7.92 -4.88 -6.86
CA LEU A 38 6.86 -4.98 -7.86
C LEU A 38 7.06 -6.22 -8.74
N LYS A 39 8.25 -6.41 -9.31
CA LYS A 39 8.58 -7.55 -10.16
C LYS A 39 8.45 -8.89 -9.43
N LYS A 40 8.86 -8.95 -8.17
CA LYS A 40 8.75 -10.16 -7.35
C LYS A 40 7.31 -10.62 -7.13
N TRP A 41 6.37 -9.69 -7.00
CA TRP A 41 4.96 -9.99 -6.72
C TRP A 41 4.04 -9.87 -7.94
N ASN A 42 4.55 -9.37 -9.06
CA ASN A 42 3.77 -9.18 -10.28
C ASN A 42 3.33 -10.53 -10.88
N GLN A 43 2.02 -10.67 -11.11
CA GLN A 43 1.42 -11.82 -11.80
C GLN A 43 0.98 -11.46 -13.22
N GLY A 44 1.70 -10.54 -13.87
CA GLY A 44 1.45 -10.13 -15.25
C GLY A 44 0.58 -8.88 -15.41
N ARG A 45 0.36 -8.12 -14.33
CA ARG A 45 -0.36 -6.84 -14.36
C ARG A 45 0.24 -5.84 -13.37
N ALA A 46 0.86 -4.79 -13.90
CA ALA A 46 1.38 -3.69 -13.09
C ALA A 46 0.84 -2.33 -13.54
N VAL A 47 0.55 -1.49 -12.56
CA VAL A 47 0.19 -0.09 -12.76
C VAL A 47 1.09 0.78 -11.90
N GLU A 48 1.37 1.97 -12.40
CA GLU A 48 1.93 3.07 -11.62
C GLU A 48 0.78 3.97 -11.17
N ILE A 49 0.91 4.50 -9.95
CA ILE A 49 -0.04 5.46 -9.40
C ILE A 49 0.63 6.83 -9.34
N ASP A 50 0.03 7.80 -10.05
CA ASP A 50 0.39 9.20 -10.01
C ASP A 50 -0.18 9.85 -8.73
N LEU A 51 0.68 10.12 -7.76
CA LEU A 51 0.26 10.64 -6.46
C LEU A 51 -0.24 12.09 -6.52
N ASP A 52 0.17 12.88 -7.51
CA ASP A 52 -0.32 14.26 -7.70
C ASP A 52 -1.78 14.27 -8.15
N LYS A 53 -2.23 13.20 -8.83
CA LYS A 53 -3.62 13.01 -9.26
C LYS A 53 -4.44 12.15 -8.30
N PHE A 54 -3.81 11.54 -7.29
CA PHE A 54 -4.50 10.67 -6.35
C PHE A 54 -5.44 11.45 -5.43
N GLY A 55 -4.97 12.57 -4.86
CA GLY A 55 -5.78 13.46 -4.02
C GLY A 55 -6.26 12.88 -2.68
N GLY A 56 -5.88 11.65 -2.35
CA GLY A 56 -6.22 10.97 -1.09
C GLY A 56 -5.07 10.94 -0.09
N TRP A 57 -5.27 10.20 1.01
CA TRP A 57 -4.26 10.03 2.05
C TRP A 57 -3.24 8.96 1.68
N VAL A 58 -1.96 9.31 1.83
CA VAL A 58 -0.81 8.45 1.54
C VAL A 58 -0.04 8.21 2.84
N VAL A 59 0.22 6.94 3.15
CA VAL A 59 1.06 6.54 4.29
C VAL A 59 2.30 5.83 3.76
N ASP A 60 3.45 6.50 3.83
CA ASP A 60 4.74 5.89 3.53
C ASP A 60 5.20 5.00 4.70
N ALA A 61 5.47 3.73 4.42
CA ALA A 61 6.00 2.74 5.36
C ALA A 61 7.31 2.09 4.86
N SER A 62 7.90 2.63 3.80
CA SER A 62 9.04 2.04 3.09
C SER A 62 10.37 2.13 3.85
N THR A 63 10.50 3.10 4.76
CA THR A 63 11.67 3.31 5.63
C THR A 63 11.31 3.28 7.10
N GLN A 64 12.28 3.02 7.99
CA GLN A 64 12.03 3.01 9.43
C GLN A 64 11.51 4.37 9.91
N ALA A 65 12.14 5.47 9.50
CA ALA A 65 11.71 6.82 9.86
C ALA A 65 10.27 7.13 9.37
N ALA A 66 9.89 6.66 8.17
CA ALA A 66 8.53 6.82 7.67
C ALA A 66 7.51 6.03 8.51
N ARG A 67 7.84 4.77 8.87
CA ARG A 67 7.01 3.96 9.78
C ARG A 67 6.87 4.59 11.16
N ASP A 68 7.94 5.18 11.69
CA ASP A 68 7.92 5.84 12.99
C ASP A 68 6.95 7.03 13.00
N ARG A 69 7.02 7.88 11.96
CA ARG A 69 6.10 9.01 11.72
C ARG A 69 4.66 8.57 11.50
N ALA A 70 4.46 7.45 10.79
CA ALA A 70 3.14 6.88 10.53
C ALA A 70 2.52 6.15 11.74
N GLY A 71 3.20 6.13 12.90
CA GLY A 71 2.72 5.42 14.07
C GLY A 71 2.71 3.89 13.93
N ILE A 72 3.43 3.33 12.96
CA ILE A 72 3.53 1.88 12.75
C ILE A 72 4.46 1.31 13.81
N ARG A 73 3.95 0.38 14.62
CA ARG A 73 4.67 -0.24 15.73
C ARG A 73 4.59 -1.76 15.64
N GLY A 74 5.51 -2.44 16.34
CA GLY A 74 5.60 -3.89 16.39
C GLY A 74 6.51 -4.49 15.31
N ALA A 75 7.21 -5.57 15.67
CA ALA A 75 8.23 -6.18 14.81
C ALA A 75 7.66 -6.73 13.50
N THR A 76 6.48 -7.37 13.55
CA THR A 76 5.84 -7.95 12.36
C THR A 76 5.48 -6.89 11.33
N ALA A 77 4.79 -5.82 11.73
CA ALA A 77 4.40 -4.75 10.82
C ALA A 77 5.63 -4.06 10.21
N ASN A 78 6.65 -3.77 11.03
CA ASN A 78 7.90 -3.15 10.55
C ASN A 78 8.61 -4.03 9.52
N ARG A 79 8.79 -5.32 9.82
CA ARG A 79 9.46 -6.26 8.92
C ARG A 79 8.72 -6.42 7.60
N LEU A 80 7.39 -6.55 7.64
CA LEU A 80 6.58 -6.70 6.43
C LEU A 80 6.68 -5.47 5.55
N ALA A 81 6.44 -4.28 6.12
CA ALA A 81 6.52 -3.00 5.43
C ALA A 81 7.91 -2.73 4.83
N GLU A 82 8.97 -3.09 5.54
CA GLU A 82 10.34 -2.96 5.05
C GLU A 82 10.61 -3.87 3.84
N ASN A 83 10.16 -5.12 3.91
CA ASN A 83 10.36 -6.11 2.85
C ASN A 83 9.55 -5.81 1.59
N SER A 84 8.38 -5.17 1.72
CA SER A 84 7.52 -4.76 0.61
C SER A 84 7.77 -3.32 0.17
N LYS A 85 8.63 -2.56 0.86
CA LYS A 85 8.81 -1.12 0.65
C LYS A 85 7.45 -0.41 0.53
N GLU A 86 6.58 -0.72 1.49
CA GLU A 86 5.15 -0.47 1.37
C GLU A 86 4.81 1.00 1.41
N VAL A 87 3.87 1.39 0.55
CA VAL A 87 3.15 2.65 0.62
C VAL A 87 1.66 2.31 0.62
N LEU A 88 0.89 2.91 1.52
CA LEU A 88 -0.55 2.68 1.61
C LEU A 88 -1.29 3.88 1.04
N LEU A 89 -2.28 3.60 0.19
CA LEU A 89 -3.21 4.59 -0.35
C LEU A 89 -4.59 4.36 0.25
N GLU A 90 -5.20 5.39 0.82
CA GLU A 90 -6.51 5.26 1.48
C GLU A 90 -7.67 5.48 0.52
N GLY A 91 -8.71 4.64 0.64
CA GLY A 91 -10.00 4.82 -0.02
C GLY A 91 -9.97 4.50 -1.51
N PHE A 92 -9.99 5.52 -2.37
CA PHE A 92 -10.23 5.38 -3.80
C PHE A 92 -9.14 6.05 -4.62
N ILE A 93 -8.57 5.31 -5.56
CA ILE A 93 -7.64 5.83 -6.56
C ILE A 93 -8.42 6.16 -7.84
N PRO A 94 -8.46 7.44 -8.25
CA PRO A 94 -9.17 7.85 -9.46
C PRO A 94 -8.53 7.24 -10.71
N PRO A 95 -9.31 6.90 -11.76
CA PRO A 95 -8.76 6.31 -12.98
C PRO A 95 -7.67 7.15 -13.63
N GLY A 96 -7.78 8.49 -13.57
CA GLY A 96 -6.77 9.42 -14.11
C GLY A 96 -5.42 9.39 -13.39
N ALA A 97 -5.35 8.80 -12.18
CA ALA A 97 -4.10 8.58 -11.46
C ALA A 97 -3.44 7.23 -11.78
N ILE A 98 -4.07 6.37 -12.60
CA ILE A 98 -3.58 5.01 -12.87
C ILE A 98 -2.95 4.95 -14.26
N ARG A 99 -1.66 4.60 -14.34
CA ARG A 99 -0.94 4.39 -15.59
C ARG A 99 -0.56 2.92 -15.73
N TRP A 100 -0.93 2.31 -16.86
CA TRP A 100 -0.58 0.92 -17.14
C TRP A 100 0.91 0.77 -17.47
N LEU A 101 1.61 -0.14 -16.80
CA LEU A 101 3.02 -0.44 -17.06
C LEU A 101 3.23 -1.71 -17.90
N GLY A 102 2.20 -2.53 -18.09
CA GLY A 102 2.31 -3.80 -18.81
C GLY A 102 2.81 -4.95 -17.95
N LYS A 103 3.49 -5.90 -18.61
CA LYS A 103 4.20 -7.00 -17.95
C LYS A 103 5.58 -6.47 -17.56
N VAL A 104 5.81 -6.35 -16.25
CA VAL A 104 7.07 -5.90 -15.64
C VAL A 104 7.79 -7.04 -14.96
#